data_AF-A0AAU2DLX3-F1
#
_entry.id   AF-A0AAU2DLX3-F1
#
_cell.length_a   1.000
_cell.length_b   1.000
_cell.length_c   1.000
_cell.angle_alpha   90.00
_cell.angle_beta   90.00
_cell.angle_gamma   90.00
#
_symmetry.space_group_name_H-M   'P 1'
#
loop_
_entity.id
_entity.type
_entity.pdbx_description
1 polymer ?
#
loop_
_entity_poly.entity_id
_entity_poly.type
_entity_poly.pdbx_seq_one_letter_code
_entity_poly.pdbx_strand_id
1 'polypeptide(L)'
;MLFLHPCTMRQGAGLAPEVTVIGVKVKSAKKVMTGPEAWERHWSNSFSVMPLPDMYNQGKGTHVAEFMKMATVSSSALVRDNRISTLSPEGRLHLLQRAFHHFSRTIVPLRDIRPSMRPVEREIELQTDWVEACCEQQASESDEVIAEAERAFNDFVSADGRREQLRDGISEFEVSRAVKKEIEMRYGGRD
;
A
#
# COMPACT_ATOMS: atom_id res chain seq x y z
N MET A 1 -11.49 1.28 1.83
CA MET A 1 -10.07 1.43 1.44
C MET A 1 -9.20 1.27 2.67
N LEU A 2 -8.09 0.54 2.60
CA LEU A 2 -7.08 0.49 3.67
C LEU A 2 -6.21 1.76 3.60
N PHE A 3 -5.91 2.39 4.73
CA PHE A 3 -5.31 3.74 4.70
C PHE A 3 -4.24 4.02 5.77
N LEU A 4 -3.98 3.09 6.70
CA LEU A 4 -2.99 3.27 7.75
C LEU A 4 -1.60 2.80 7.33
N HIS A 5 -0.60 3.09 8.16
CA HIS A 5 0.76 2.60 7.98
C HIS A 5 0.77 1.06 7.96
N PRO A 6 1.45 0.38 7.01
CA PRO A 6 1.33 -1.07 6.87
C PRO A 6 1.72 -1.87 8.13
N CYS A 7 2.68 -1.39 8.93
CA CYS A 7 3.00 -2.02 10.23
C CYS A 7 1.80 -2.13 11.20
N THR A 8 0.81 -1.24 11.10
CA THR A 8 -0.41 -1.29 11.93
C THR A 8 -1.48 -2.24 11.37
N MET A 9 -1.36 -2.61 10.10
CA MET A 9 -2.35 -3.39 9.38
C MET A 9 -1.94 -4.85 9.20
N ARG A 10 -0.69 -5.20 9.48
CA ARG A 10 -0.10 -6.50 9.15
C ARG A 10 0.18 -7.32 10.40
N GLN A 11 -0.01 -8.63 10.29
CA GLN A 11 0.48 -9.63 11.24
C GLN A 11 1.15 -10.77 10.47
N GLY A 12 2.48 -10.80 10.47
CA GLY A 12 3.26 -11.72 9.63
C GLY A 12 3.05 -11.42 8.14
N ALA A 13 2.74 -12.44 7.34
CA ALA A 13 2.43 -12.29 5.91
C ALA A 13 1.03 -11.71 5.63
N GLY A 14 0.10 -11.85 6.58
CA GLY A 14 -1.31 -11.49 6.40
C GLY A 14 -1.69 -10.14 7.01
N LEU A 15 -2.94 -9.74 6.77
CA LEU A 15 -3.55 -8.63 7.51
C LEU A 15 -3.78 -9.01 8.97
N ALA A 16 -3.71 -8.03 9.87
CA ALA A 16 -4.19 -8.19 11.24
C ALA A 16 -5.68 -8.61 11.24
N PRO A 17 -6.18 -9.32 12.27
CA PRO A 17 -7.58 -9.78 12.32
C PRO A 17 -8.59 -8.64 12.16
N GLU A 18 -8.28 -7.48 12.73
CA GLU A 18 -9.10 -6.28 12.68
C GLU A 18 -8.29 -5.15 12.05
N VAL A 19 -8.79 -4.54 10.98
CA VAL A 19 -8.10 -3.49 10.25
C VAL A 19 -8.96 -2.26 10.07
N THR A 20 -8.33 -1.09 10.18
CA THR A 20 -9.04 0.17 9.95
C THR A 20 -9.18 0.45 8.46
N VAL A 21 -10.41 0.68 8.03
CA VAL A 21 -10.76 1.08 6.67
C VAL A 21 -11.41 2.45 6.67
N ILE A 22 -11.35 3.11 5.52
CA ILE A 22 -12.05 4.35 5.23
C ILE A 22 -13.07 4.13 4.11
N GLY A 23 -14.28 4.66 4.32
CA GLY A 23 -15.34 4.66 3.32
C GLY A 23 -15.00 5.54 2.12
N VAL A 24 -15.27 5.04 0.92
CA VAL A 24 -15.07 5.75 -0.35
C VAL A 24 -16.43 6.08 -0.96
N LYS A 25 -16.63 7.33 -1.38
CA LYS A 25 -17.83 7.76 -2.11
C LYS A 25 -17.48 8.40 -3.44
N VAL A 26 -18.42 8.34 -4.38
CA VAL A 26 -18.36 9.13 -5.61
C VAL A 26 -18.62 10.60 -5.26
N LYS A 27 -17.68 11.49 -5.59
CA LYS A 27 -17.87 12.95 -5.52
C LYS A 27 -18.40 13.51 -6.83
N SER A 28 -17.92 12.98 -7.94
CA SER A 28 -18.32 13.35 -9.29
C SER A 28 -18.17 12.13 -10.18
N ALA A 29 -19.20 11.80 -10.96
CA ALA A 29 -19.15 10.66 -11.88
C ALA A 29 -18.46 10.99 -13.22
N LYS A 30 -18.35 12.28 -13.57
CA LYS A 30 -17.89 12.74 -14.90
C LYS A 30 -16.54 13.44 -14.85
N LYS A 31 -16.36 14.36 -13.91
CA LYS A 31 -15.14 15.18 -13.80
C LYS A 31 -14.08 14.48 -12.96
N VAL A 32 -12.90 14.28 -13.53
CA VAL A 32 -11.66 13.96 -12.80
C VAL A 32 -11.12 15.26 -12.22
N MET A 33 -10.65 15.20 -10.98
CA MET A 33 -9.95 16.31 -10.36
C MET A 33 -8.50 16.28 -10.82
N THR A 34 -8.15 17.20 -11.72
CA THR A 34 -6.82 17.32 -12.32
C THR A 34 -6.24 18.71 -12.11
N GLY A 35 -4.91 18.77 -12.09
CA GLY A 35 -4.15 20.02 -12.04
C GLY A 35 -3.95 20.60 -10.63
N PRO A 36 -2.91 21.46 -10.45
CA PRO A 36 -2.55 22.02 -9.15
C PRO A 36 -3.67 22.86 -8.52
N GLU A 37 -4.37 23.69 -9.30
CA GLU A 37 -5.42 24.58 -8.76
C GLU A 37 -6.60 23.81 -8.15
N ALA A 38 -7.01 22.71 -8.79
CA ALA A 38 -8.08 21.87 -8.28
C ALA A 38 -7.65 21.17 -6.98
N TRP A 39 -6.39 20.75 -6.94
CA TRP A 39 -5.78 20.16 -5.75
C TRP A 39 -5.71 21.16 -4.60
N GLU A 40 -5.18 22.35 -4.82
CA GLU A 40 -5.06 23.42 -3.81
C GLU A 40 -6.41 23.87 -3.27
N ARG A 41 -7.39 24.06 -4.15
CA ARG A 41 -8.77 24.41 -3.76
C ARG A 41 -9.39 23.31 -2.92
N HIS A 42 -9.13 22.05 -3.25
CA HIS A 42 -9.60 20.95 -2.43
C HIS A 42 -8.88 20.89 -1.09
N TRP A 43 -7.57 21.14 -1.10
CA TRP A 43 -6.71 21.06 0.07
C TRP A 43 -7.13 22.06 1.14
N SER A 44 -7.38 23.30 0.72
CA SER A 44 -7.82 24.44 1.56
C SER A 44 -9.23 24.30 2.12
N ASN A 45 -10.18 23.71 1.37
CA ASN A 45 -11.60 23.76 1.74
C ASN A 45 -12.16 22.47 2.38
N SER A 46 -11.46 21.33 2.31
CA SER A 46 -12.07 20.05 2.69
C SER A 46 -11.09 19.04 3.29
N PHE A 47 -10.56 19.35 4.48
CA PHE A 47 -9.61 18.48 5.20
C PHE A 47 -10.23 17.18 5.73
N SER A 48 -11.55 17.01 5.70
CA SER A 48 -12.25 15.79 6.15
C SER A 48 -12.28 14.67 5.11
N VAL A 49 -11.67 14.88 3.93
CA VAL A 49 -11.60 13.88 2.88
C VAL A 49 -10.23 13.86 2.19
N MET A 50 -9.87 12.71 1.64
CA MET A 50 -8.76 12.54 0.69
C MET A 50 -9.36 12.30 -0.70
N PRO A 51 -9.01 13.10 -1.72
CA PRO A 51 -9.49 12.87 -3.07
C PRO A 51 -8.77 11.70 -3.74
N LEU A 52 -9.54 10.92 -4.50
CA LEU A 52 -9.09 9.75 -5.26
C LEU A 52 -9.49 9.98 -6.73
N PRO A 53 -8.70 10.78 -7.47
CA PRO A 53 -8.99 11.06 -8.88
C PRO A 53 -8.81 9.78 -9.69
N ASP A 54 -9.74 9.55 -10.63
CA ASP A 54 -9.66 8.44 -11.59
C ASP A 54 -9.35 7.06 -10.97
N MET A 55 -10.00 6.74 -9.85
CA MET A 55 -9.77 5.50 -9.07
C MET A 55 -9.84 4.20 -9.90
N TYR A 56 -10.63 4.21 -10.98
CA TYR A 56 -10.80 3.06 -11.89
C TYR A 56 -9.95 3.15 -13.16
N ASN A 57 -9.11 4.18 -13.30
CA ASN A 57 -8.27 4.44 -14.48
C ASN A 57 -9.09 4.48 -15.79
N GLN A 58 -10.21 5.20 -15.78
CA GLN A 58 -11.13 5.33 -16.92
C GLN A 58 -11.15 6.76 -17.48
N GLY A 59 -10.25 7.63 -17.02
CA GLY A 59 -10.24 9.05 -17.36
C GLY A 59 -11.48 9.80 -16.89
N LYS A 60 -12.27 9.24 -15.96
CA LYS A 60 -13.54 9.82 -15.51
C LYS A 60 -13.80 9.63 -14.03
N GLY A 61 -14.46 10.64 -13.48
CA GLY A 61 -14.94 10.63 -12.12
C GLY A 61 -13.87 10.92 -11.06
N THR A 62 -14.35 11.41 -9.94
CA THR A 62 -13.57 11.69 -8.74
C THR A 62 -14.25 11.00 -7.59
N HIS A 63 -13.51 10.15 -6.88
CA HIS A 63 -13.93 9.58 -5.61
C HIS A 63 -13.29 10.34 -4.47
N VAL A 64 -13.81 10.17 -3.27
CA VAL A 64 -13.18 10.68 -2.06
C VAL A 64 -13.24 9.62 -0.97
N ALA A 65 -12.13 9.45 -0.26
CA ALA A 65 -12.10 8.74 1.02
C ALA A 65 -12.53 9.71 2.12
N GLU A 66 -13.53 9.34 2.92
CA GLU A 66 -14.13 10.22 3.94
C GLU A 66 -13.62 9.86 5.33
N PHE A 67 -12.80 10.72 5.97
CA PHE A 67 -12.25 10.41 7.29
C PHE A 67 -13.34 10.29 8.37
N MET A 68 -14.50 10.91 8.17
CA MET A 68 -15.66 10.72 9.07
C MET A 68 -16.32 9.34 8.94
N LYS A 69 -15.94 8.53 7.95
CA LYS A 69 -16.43 7.17 7.72
C LYS A 69 -15.32 6.14 7.88
N MET A 70 -14.48 6.32 8.90
CA MET A 70 -13.56 5.27 9.30
C MET A 70 -14.29 4.22 10.12
N ALA A 71 -13.95 2.97 9.88
CA ALA A 71 -14.46 1.84 10.62
C ALA A 71 -13.35 0.81 10.78
N THR A 72 -13.50 -0.05 11.77
CA THR A 72 -12.72 -1.28 11.88
C THR A 72 -13.54 -2.41 11.29
N VAL A 73 -12.92 -3.25 10.48
CA VAL A 73 -13.54 -4.44 9.89
C VAL A 73 -12.63 -5.64 10.06
N SER A 74 -13.24 -6.83 10.16
CA SER A 74 -12.51 -8.09 10.07
C SER A 74 -11.75 -8.18 8.75
N SER A 75 -10.50 -8.61 8.78
CA SER A 75 -9.72 -8.84 7.55
C SER A 75 -10.32 -9.93 6.66
N SER A 76 -11.13 -10.83 7.21
CA SER A 76 -11.89 -11.81 6.41
C SER A 76 -12.92 -11.17 5.47
N ALA A 77 -13.36 -9.93 5.74
CA ALA A 77 -14.24 -9.18 4.86
C ALA A 77 -13.49 -8.54 3.67
N LEU A 78 -12.15 -8.59 3.66
CA LEU A 78 -11.28 -7.96 2.66
C LEU A 78 -10.75 -8.97 1.65
N VAL A 79 -11.67 -9.55 0.88
CA VAL A 79 -11.38 -10.52 -0.18
C VAL A 79 -10.47 -9.90 -1.26
N ARG A 80 -9.46 -10.64 -1.72
CA ARG A 80 -8.45 -10.18 -2.68
C ARG A 80 -9.08 -9.80 -4.03
N ASP A 81 -10.04 -10.59 -4.52
CA ASP A 81 -10.79 -10.34 -5.77
C ASP A 81 -11.52 -8.99 -5.82
N ASN A 82 -11.81 -8.39 -4.66
CA ASN A 82 -12.48 -7.09 -4.59
C ASN A 82 -11.50 -5.90 -4.58
N ARG A 83 -10.19 -6.15 -4.66
CA ARG A 83 -9.16 -5.10 -4.69
C ARG A 83 -9.03 -4.54 -6.11
N ILE A 84 -9.49 -3.30 -6.29
CA ILE A 84 -9.62 -2.67 -7.61
C ILE A 84 -8.50 -1.66 -7.94
N SER A 85 -7.75 -1.19 -6.93
CA SER A 85 -6.79 -0.10 -7.09
C SER A 85 -5.87 -0.01 -5.87
N THR A 86 -4.66 0.50 -6.07
CA THR A 86 -3.69 0.82 -5.03
C THR A 86 -3.21 2.26 -5.19
N LEU A 87 -2.86 2.91 -4.08
CA LEU A 87 -2.27 4.24 -4.13
C LEU A 87 -0.80 4.18 -4.53
N SER A 88 -0.36 5.15 -5.33
CA SER A 88 1.06 5.38 -5.56
C SER A 88 1.79 5.72 -4.25
N PRO A 89 3.13 5.61 -4.21
CA PRO A 89 3.94 6.06 -3.07
C PRO A 89 3.58 7.48 -2.60
N GLU A 90 3.47 8.43 -3.52
CA GLU A 90 3.07 9.81 -3.23
C GLU A 90 1.65 9.89 -2.70
N GLY A 91 0.72 9.14 -3.31
CA GLY A 91 -0.67 9.05 -2.86
C GLY A 91 -0.79 8.58 -1.40
N ARG A 92 0.02 7.59 -1.00
CA ARG A 92 0.10 7.11 0.39
C ARG A 92 0.61 8.20 1.33
N LEU A 93 1.68 8.91 0.97
CA LEU A 93 2.22 10.01 1.78
C LEU A 93 1.20 11.13 1.98
N HIS A 94 0.52 11.54 0.90
CA HIS A 94 -0.52 12.56 0.98
C HIS A 94 -1.71 12.11 1.82
N LEU A 95 -2.14 10.85 1.68
CA LEU A 95 -3.22 10.29 2.50
C LEU A 95 -2.88 10.29 3.99
N LEU A 96 -1.65 9.89 4.36
CA LEU A 96 -1.19 9.92 5.76
C LEU A 96 -1.11 11.35 6.31
N GLN A 97 -0.53 12.28 5.54
CA GLN A 97 -0.49 13.69 5.92
C GLN A 97 -1.90 14.25 6.10
N ARG A 98 -2.81 13.93 5.19
CA ARG A 98 -4.21 14.40 5.22
C ARG A 98 -4.94 13.82 6.43
N ALA A 99 -4.76 12.54 6.72
CA ALA A 99 -5.34 11.90 7.89
C ALA A 99 -4.83 12.57 9.17
N PHE A 100 -3.52 12.79 9.30
CA PHE A 100 -2.95 13.46 10.46
C PHE A 100 -3.49 14.89 10.61
N HIS A 101 -3.54 15.66 9.53
CA HIS A 101 -4.09 17.02 9.52
C HIS A 101 -5.59 17.03 9.87
N HIS A 102 -6.37 16.04 9.43
CA HIS A 102 -7.78 15.92 9.77
C HIS A 102 -8.00 15.85 11.30
N PHE A 103 -7.22 15.02 11.99
CA PHE A 103 -7.36 14.79 13.44
C PHE A 103 -6.69 15.85 14.30
N SER A 104 -5.50 16.31 13.92
CA SER A 104 -4.66 17.18 14.76
C SER A 104 -4.71 18.66 14.37
N ARG A 105 -5.24 18.98 13.18
CA ARG A 105 -5.12 20.28 12.51
C ARG A 105 -3.68 20.77 12.30
N THR A 106 -2.71 19.89 12.51
CA THR A 106 -1.30 20.16 12.25
C THR A 106 -0.92 19.59 10.90
N ILE A 107 -0.22 20.37 10.09
CA ILE A 107 0.30 19.93 8.79
C ILE A 107 1.74 19.45 8.99
N VAL A 108 1.96 18.14 8.89
CA VAL A 108 3.31 17.55 8.92
C VAL A 108 3.90 17.60 7.52
N PRO A 109 5.07 18.22 7.30
CA PRO A 109 5.70 18.23 5.98
C PRO A 109 5.95 16.81 5.43
N LEU A 110 5.69 16.58 4.14
CA LEU A 110 5.88 15.26 3.51
C LEU A 110 7.31 14.75 3.62
N ARG A 111 8.29 15.66 3.62
CA ARG A 111 9.71 15.33 3.82
C ARG A 111 10.00 14.66 5.16
N ASP A 112 9.15 14.89 6.17
CA ASP A 112 9.31 14.32 7.51
C ASP A 112 8.59 12.96 7.62
N ILE A 113 7.55 12.73 6.80
CA ILE A 113 6.82 11.45 6.74
C ILE A 113 7.56 10.43 5.88
N ARG A 114 8.13 10.88 4.75
CA ARG A 114 8.74 10.00 3.74
C ARG A 114 9.79 9.02 4.28
N PRO A 115 10.74 9.42 5.15
CA PRO A 115 11.74 8.50 5.69
C PRO A 115 11.11 7.34 6.47
N SER A 116 10.00 7.57 7.15
CA SER A 116 9.31 6.53 7.93
C SER A 116 8.59 5.51 7.04
N MET A 117 8.17 5.91 5.84
CA MET A 117 7.49 5.04 4.88
C MET A 117 8.47 4.23 4.02
N ARG A 118 9.65 4.81 3.70
CA ARG A 118 10.60 4.25 2.73
C ARG A 118 10.93 2.76 2.96
N PRO A 119 11.27 2.30 4.19
CA PRO A 119 11.55 0.89 4.43
C PRO A 119 10.40 -0.04 4.05
N VAL A 120 9.17 0.38 4.38
CA VAL A 120 7.97 -0.41 4.14
C VAL A 120 7.59 -0.40 2.66
N GLU A 121 7.77 0.73 1.98
CA GLU A 121 7.60 0.80 0.53
C GLU A 121 8.56 -0.14 -0.17
N ARG A 122 9.81 -0.20 0.30
CA ARG A 122 10.81 -1.12 -0.24
C ARG A 122 10.44 -2.59 0.02
N GLU A 123 9.97 -2.92 1.22
CA GLU A 123 9.50 -4.28 1.53
C GLU A 123 8.34 -4.68 0.61
N ILE A 124 7.40 -3.77 0.34
CA ILE A 124 6.27 -4.01 -0.58
C ILE A 124 6.77 -4.23 -2.01
N GLU A 125 7.69 -3.42 -2.52
CA GLU A 125 8.28 -3.61 -3.85
C GLU A 125 8.93 -5.00 -3.98
N LEU A 126 9.74 -5.39 -2.99
CA LEU A 126 10.41 -6.68 -2.96
C LEU A 126 9.42 -7.85 -2.85
N GLN A 127 8.33 -7.68 -2.10
CA GLN A 127 7.26 -8.67 -2.00
C GLN A 127 6.52 -8.82 -3.34
N THR A 128 6.25 -7.71 -4.02
CA THR A 128 5.62 -7.73 -5.35
C THR A 128 6.48 -8.51 -6.34
N ASP A 129 7.78 -8.18 -6.46
CA ASP A 129 8.72 -8.88 -7.35
C ASP A 129 8.72 -10.41 -7.06
N TRP A 130 8.69 -10.78 -5.78
CA TRP A 130 8.67 -12.18 -5.34
C TRP A 130 7.38 -12.91 -5.71
N VAL A 131 6.22 -12.29 -5.44
CA VAL A 131 4.91 -12.88 -5.72
C VAL A 131 4.69 -13.00 -7.22
N GLU A 132 5.07 -11.99 -8.00
CA GLU A 132 4.99 -12.02 -9.47
C GLU A 132 5.82 -13.18 -10.04
N ALA A 133 7.07 -13.33 -9.60
CA ALA A 133 7.92 -14.44 -10.04
C ALA A 133 7.34 -15.83 -9.68
N CYS A 134 6.73 -15.95 -8.50
CA CYS A 134 6.06 -17.19 -8.08
C CYS A 134 4.84 -17.51 -8.96
N CYS A 135 3.99 -16.51 -9.23
CA CYS A 135 2.81 -16.67 -10.08
C CYS A 135 3.19 -16.99 -11.53
N GLU A 136 4.25 -16.36 -12.07
CA GLU A 136 4.78 -16.66 -13.40
C GLU A 136 5.28 -18.10 -13.50
N GLN A 137 6.06 -18.58 -12.52
CA GLN A 137 6.56 -19.96 -12.52
C GLN A 137 5.42 -20.99 -12.39
N GLN A 138 4.44 -20.72 -11.53
CA GLN A 138 3.31 -21.65 -11.31
C GLN A 138 2.21 -21.52 -12.37
N ALA A 139 2.31 -20.55 -13.29
CA ALA A 139 1.28 -20.21 -14.26
C ALA A 139 -0.12 -20.05 -13.61
N SER A 140 -0.16 -19.46 -12.41
CA SER A 140 -1.38 -19.33 -11.60
C SER A 140 -1.33 -18.12 -10.69
N GLU A 141 -2.43 -17.37 -10.67
CA GLU A 141 -2.66 -16.23 -9.77
C GLU A 141 -3.73 -16.55 -8.73
N SER A 142 -3.91 -17.84 -8.38
CA SER A 142 -4.91 -18.23 -7.39
C SER A 142 -4.58 -17.67 -6.01
N ASP A 143 -5.61 -17.47 -5.19
CA ASP A 143 -5.47 -16.93 -3.84
C ASP A 143 -4.53 -17.78 -2.97
N GLU A 144 -4.52 -19.10 -3.18
CA GLU A 144 -3.63 -20.05 -2.51
C GLU A 144 -2.17 -19.85 -2.90
N VAL A 145 -1.89 -19.71 -4.21
CA VAL A 145 -0.53 -19.50 -4.74
C VAL A 145 0.04 -18.19 -4.22
N ILE A 146 -0.76 -17.12 -4.27
CA ILE A 146 -0.35 -15.81 -3.75
C ILE A 146 -0.12 -15.89 -2.23
N ALA A 147 -1.03 -16.51 -1.48
CA ALA A 147 -0.88 -16.60 -0.02
C ALA A 147 0.35 -17.44 0.39
N GLU A 148 0.71 -18.47 -0.37
CA GLU A 148 1.93 -19.24 -0.14
C GLU A 148 3.18 -18.43 -0.47
N ALA A 149 3.18 -17.69 -1.58
CA ALA A 149 4.28 -16.79 -1.94
C ALA A 149 4.49 -15.69 -0.88
N GLU A 150 3.41 -15.07 -0.40
CA GLU A 150 3.45 -14.05 0.66
C GLU A 150 4.01 -14.62 1.98
N ARG A 151 3.65 -15.86 2.35
CA ARG A 151 4.22 -16.56 3.51
C ARG A 151 5.71 -16.81 3.33
N ALA A 152 6.10 -17.39 2.19
CA ALA A 152 7.49 -17.69 1.90
C ALA A 152 8.39 -16.44 1.91
N PHE A 153 7.91 -15.33 1.32
CA PHE A 153 8.58 -14.03 1.38
C PHE A 153 8.69 -13.53 2.82
N ASN A 154 7.59 -13.56 3.59
CA ASN A 154 7.59 -13.13 4.98
C ASN A 154 8.62 -13.90 5.80
N ASP A 155 8.70 -15.21 5.63
CA ASP A 155 9.63 -16.06 6.37
C ASP A 155 11.07 -15.74 5.98
N PHE A 156 11.34 -15.55 4.69
CA PHE A 156 12.66 -15.16 4.19
C PHE A 156 13.13 -13.81 4.75
N VAL A 157 12.27 -12.79 4.74
CA VAL A 157 12.61 -11.44 5.24
C VAL A 157 12.62 -11.37 6.76
N SER A 158 11.88 -12.25 7.44
CA SER A 158 11.94 -12.36 8.91
C SER A 158 13.19 -13.11 9.39
N ALA A 159 13.81 -13.93 8.53
CA ALA A 159 15.06 -14.61 8.86
C ALA A 159 16.24 -13.62 8.88
N ASP A 160 17.21 -13.91 9.76
CA ASP A 160 18.50 -13.22 9.88
C ASP A 160 18.43 -11.69 10.03
N GLY A 161 17.32 -11.15 10.55
CA GLY A 161 17.17 -9.72 10.81
C GLY A 161 17.05 -8.85 9.54
N ARG A 162 16.71 -9.44 8.38
CA ARG A 162 16.63 -8.70 7.11
C ARG A 162 15.56 -7.60 7.12
N ARG A 163 14.47 -7.79 7.85
CA ARG A 163 13.43 -6.77 8.02
C ARG A 163 13.96 -5.56 8.80
N GLU A 164 14.71 -5.80 9.87
CA GLU A 164 15.36 -4.76 10.67
C GLU A 164 16.38 -3.99 9.82
N GLN A 165 17.17 -4.70 9.00
CA GLN A 165 18.08 -4.09 8.02
C GLN A 165 17.39 -3.16 7.02
N LEU A 166 16.18 -3.52 6.55
CA LEU A 166 15.36 -2.62 5.72
C LEU A 166 14.91 -1.39 6.50
N ARG A 167 14.50 -1.55 7.76
CA ARG A 167 14.03 -0.45 8.63
C ARG A 167 15.12 0.58 8.90
N ASP A 168 16.35 0.14 9.08
CA ASP A 168 17.49 1.02 9.33
C ASP A 168 17.99 1.72 8.06
N GLY A 169 17.53 1.29 6.87
CA GLY A 169 17.82 1.91 5.57
C GLY A 169 19.27 1.74 5.06
N ILE A 170 20.21 1.37 5.94
CA ILE A 170 21.64 1.21 5.62
C ILE A 170 21.88 0.01 4.70
N SER A 171 21.16 -1.09 4.93
CA SER A 171 21.33 -2.37 4.23
C SER A 171 20.24 -2.63 3.19
N GLU A 172 19.53 -1.59 2.72
CA GLU A 172 18.45 -1.71 1.73
C GLU A 172 18.91 -2.47 0.47
N PHE A 173 20.10 -2.12 -0.02
CA PHE A 173 20.70 -2.74 -1.21
C PHE A 173 21.05 -4.21 -0.99
N GLU A 174 21.59 -4.56 0.18
CA GLU A 174 21.99 -5.93 0.52
C GLU A 174 20.79 -6.86 0.60
N VAL A 175 19.74 -6.42 1.30
CA VAL A 175 18.48 -7.17 1.40
C VAL A 175 17.83 -7.31 0.02
N SER A 176 17.81 -6.23 -0.77
CA SER A 176 17.29 -6.26 -2.14
C SER A 176 18.01 -7.28 -3.02
N ARG A 177 19.34 -7.33 -2.93
CA ARG A 177 20.16 -8.30 -3.68
C ARG A 177 19.90 -9.73 -3.20
N ALA A 178 19.77 -9.93 -1.89
CA ALA A 178 19.45 -11.24 -1.33
C ALA A 178 18.09 -11.75 -1.82
N VAL A 179 17.06 -10.89 -1.82
CA VAL A 179 15.73 -11.20 -2.34
C VAL A 179 15.79 -11.57 -3.82
N LYS A 180 16.46 -10.77 -4.66
CA LYS A 180 16.59 -11.08 -6.10
C LYS A 180 17.29 -12.40 -6.38
N LYS A 181 18.37 -12.68 -5.65
CA LYS A 181 19.08 -13.96 -5.76
C LYS A 181 18.17 -15.13 -5.36
N GLU A 182 17.39 -14.97 -4.30
CA GLU A 182 16.46 -16.00 -3.84
C GLU A 182 15.32 -16.24 -4.85
N ILE A 183 14.79 -15.17 -5.46
CA ILE A 183 13.84 -15.27 -6.57
C ILE A 183 14.43 -16.08 -7.73
N GLU A 184 15.65 -15.76 -8.17
CA GLU A 184 16.33 -16.50 -9.24
C GLU A 184 16.53 -17.98 -8.89
N MET A 185 16.93 -18.29 -7.65
CA MET A 185 17.15 -19.67 -7.21
C MET A 185 15.84 -20.48 -7.10
N ARG A 186 14.74 -19.85 -6.67
CA ARG A 186 13.44 -20.53 -6.49
C ARG A 186 12.61 -20.62 -7.76
N TYR A 187 12.61 -19.54 -8.55
CA TYR A 187 11.67 -19.31 -9.63
C TYR A 187 12.33 -19.19 -11.01
N GLY A 188 13.67 -19.07 -11.07
CA GLY A 188 14.41 -18.91 -12.32
C GLY A 188 14.59 -20.17 -13.16
N GLY A 189 14.21 -21.34 -12.65
CA GLY A 189 14.20 -22.59 -13.41
C GLY A 189 12.99 -22.64 -14.36
N ARG A 190 13.24 -22.45 -15.65
CA ARG A 190 12.33 -22.88 -16.72
C ARG A 190 12.72 -24.30 -17.12
N ASP A 191 11.81 -25.26 -16.93
CA ASP A 191 11.80 -26.51 -17.70
C ASP A 191 11.20 -26.25 -19.09
#